data_AF-A0A061R8U9-F1
#
_entry.id   AF-A0A061R8U9-F1
#
_cell.length_a   1.000
_cell.length_b   1.000
_cell.length_c   1.000
_cell.angle_alpha   90.00
_cell.angle_beta   90.00
_cell.angle_gamma   90.00
#
_symmetry.space_group_name_H-M   'P 1'
#
loop_
_entity.id
_entity.type
_entity.pdbx_description
1 polymer ?
#
loop_
_entity_poly.entity_id
_entity_poly.type
_entity_poly.pdbx_seq_one_letter_code
_entity_poly.pdbx_strand_id
1 'polypeptide(L)'
;YYQAVKASEAATSSDLEYLNAGSEPYGPGHNLAVGIVAACMSGMSKTAFEFGKRLRTVYAGAPERFDAPSASLGWNFPLTSFLQFGNWEAAIHDAETPSLGAPPYLRDWPYANVLRSYARGLALLASSCGHRGSEEIGKLRAAARKLPSEERLVQLSKVAELVLGAAVDLHATDNVQGALEKLEAAVFEQRSWKYEEPPRWHQPVVDCLGQVLLDSGNYTGAEDRFRASLQDFPDNPFALLGLRNALLAQNKAAAISSERLDSRIDDMWSHADVPLKCSCPALRKIPHHSSCGFESLRTASAVHLRGGDIDSDGAVDRS
;
A
#
# COMPACT_ATOMS: atom_id res chain seq x y z
N TYR A 1 15.18 2.82 4.05
CA TYR A 1 14.18 3.50 3.20
C TYR A 1 14.19 5.02 3.32
N TYR A 2 14.23 5.62 4.52
CA TYR A 2 14.26 7.08 4.68
C TYR A 2 15.32 7.81 3.85
N GLN A 3 16.56 7.29 3.79
CA GLN A 3 17.62 7.90 2.96
C GLN A 3 17.27 7.91 1.46
N ALA A 4 16.54 6.91 0.97
CA ALA A 4 16.04 6.90 -0.41
C ALA A 4 14.94 7.96 -0.61
N VAL A 5 14.12 8.26 0.40
CA VAL A 5 13.20 9.40 0.37
C VAL A 5 13.98 10.71 0.21
N LYS A 6 15.04 10.92 1.01
CA LYS A 6 15.88 12.12 0.93
C LYS A 6 16.57 12.26 -0.45
N ALA A 7 17.02 11.15 -1.01
CA ALA A 7 17.59 11.12 -2.36
C ALA A 7 16.54 11.51 -3.42
N SER A 8 15.32 10.97 -3.34
CA SER A 8 14.21 11.32 -4.25
C SER A 8 13.75 12.76 -4.09
N GLU A 9 13.75 13.34 -2.88
CA GLU A 9 13.47 14.76 -2.65
C GLU A 9 14.51 15.65 -3.34
N ALA A 10 15.80 15.32 -3.21
CA ALA A 10 16.88 16.05 -3.86
C ALA A 10 16.78 15.93 -5.40
N ALA A 11 16.52 14.72 -5.92
CA ALA A 11 16.33 14.49 -7.34
C ALA A 11 15.13 15.27 -7.90
N THR A 12 13.98 15.22 -7.22
CA THR A 12 12.78 15.97 -7.63
C THR A 12 13.02 17.48 -7.60
N SER A 13 13.82 17.98 -6.66
CA SER A 13 14.19 19.40 -6.60
C SER A 13 15.07 19.79 -7.78
N SER A 14 16.06 18.96 -8.12
CA SER A 14 16.88 19.12 -9.33
C SER A 14 16.02 19.09 -10.59
N ASP A 15 15.05 18.17 -10.68
CA ASP A 15 14.16 18.06 -11.84
C ASP A 15 13.37 19.37 -12.07
N LEU A 16 12.90 20.01 -10.99
CA LEU A 16 12.23 21.31 -11.04
C LEU A 16 13.15 22.44 -11.48
N GLU A 17 14.41 22.44 -11.06
CA GLU A 17 15.41 23.43 -11.51
C GLU A 17 15.66 23.33 -13.02
N TYR A 18 15.78 22.12 -13.57
CA TYR A 18 15.89 21.89 -15.01
C TYR A 18 14.66 22.42 -15.76
N LEU A 19 13.46 22.09 -15.29
CA LEU A 19 12.21 22.57 -15.90
C LEU A 19 12.11 24.11 -15.87
N ASN A 20 12.47 24.74 -14.76
CA ASN A 20 12.47 26.20 -14.63
C ASN A 20 13.51 26.87 -15.54
N ALA A 21 14.62 26.19 -15.83
CA ALA A 21 15.63 26.62 -16.80
C ALA A 21 15.25 26.30 -18.26
N GLY A 22 14.05 25.78 -18.53
CA GLY A 22 13.60 25.41 -19.87
C GLY A 22 14.28 24.15 -20.43
N SER A 23 14.90 23.34 -19.57
CA SER A 23 15.56 22.09 -19.93
C SER A 23 14.72 20.88 -19.51
N GLU A 24 14.93 19.75 -20.17
CA GLU A 24 14.22 18.51 -19.83
C GLU A 24 14.96 17.73 -18.73
N PRO A 25 14.32 17.44 -17.58
CA PRO A 25 14.91 16.60 -16.55
C PRO A 25 14.93 15.12 -16.96
N TYR A 26 15.92 14.39 -16.45
CA TYR A 26 16.08 12.97 -16.73
C TYR A 26 15.33 12.12 -15.69
N GLY A 27 14.35 11.35 -16.15
CA GLY A 27 13.68 10.35 -15.31
C GLY A 27 12.79 10.89 -14.17
N PRO A 28 12.08 12.03 -14.28
CA PRO A 28 11.32 12.57 -13.15
C PRO A 28 10.21 11.62 -12.66
N GLY A 29 9.63 10.82 -13.57
CA GLY A 29 8.67 9.79 -13.18
C GLY A 29 9.31 8.67 -12.36
N HIS A 30 10.52 8.25 -12.73
CA HIS A 30 11.31 7.26 -11.98
C HIS A 30 11.66 7.76 -10.58
N ASN A 31 12.21 8.98 -10.46
CA ASN A 31 12.63 9.58 -9.19
C ASN A 31 11.47 9.65 -8.19
N LEU A 32 10.29 10.07 -8.66
CA LEU A 32 9.07 10.13 -7.88
C LEU A 32 8.54 8.75 -7.52
N ALA A 33 8.54 7.79 -8.45
CA ALA A 33 8.06 6.42 -8.20
C ALA A 33 8.92 5.69 -7.15
N VAL A 34 10.26 5.82 -7.22
CA VAL A 34 11.18 5.34 -6.17
C VAL A 34 10.89 6.02 -4.84
N GLY A 35 10.69 7.34 -4.86
CA GLY A 35 10.37 8.12 -3.67
C GLY A 35 9.08 7.69 -2.99
N ILE A 36 8.03 7.37 -3.77
CA ILE A 36 6.75 6.87 -3.25
C ILE A 36 6.95 5.54 -2.53
N VAL A 37 7.66 4.59 -3.16
CA VAL A 37 7.92 3.28 -2.54
C VAL A 37 8.74 3.44 -1.26
N ALA A 38 9.79 4.26 -1.28
CA ALA A 38 10.62 4.53 -0.11
C ALA A 38 9.83 5.22 1.02
N ALA A 39 8.94 6.15 0.68
CA ALA A 39 8.08 6.85 1.64
C ALA A 39 7.06 5.89 2.27
N CYS A 40 6.44 5.01 1.47
CA CYS A 40 5.59 3.92 1.95
C CYS A 40 6.32 3.02 2.96
N MET A 41 7.55 2.61 2.63
CA MET A 41 8.38 1.76 3.48
C MET A 41 9.03 2.48 4.68
N SER A 42 8.86 3.81 4.80
CA SER A 42 9.32 4.60 5.95
C SER A 42 8.17 5.20 6.76
N GLY A 43 6.93 4.83 6.43
CA GLY A 43 5.73 5.36 7.08
C GLY A 43 5.44 6.84 6.84
N MET A 44 6.04 7.44 5.81
CA MET A 44 5.92 8.87 5.48
C MET A 44 4.74 9.11 4.53
N SER A 45 3.51 8.94 5.03
CA SER A 45 2.30 8.94 4.20
C SER A 45 2.08 10.27 3.47
N LYS A 46 2.32 11.41 4.12
CA LYS A 46 2.18 12.73 3.50
C LYS A 46 3.11 12.89 2.31
N THR A 47 4.35 12.43 2.44
CA THR A 47 5.37 12.48 1.39
C THR A 47 4.99 11.59 0.22
N ALA A 48 4.55 10.35 0.50
CA ALA A 48 4.08 9.43 -0.53
C ALA A 48 2.91 10.01 -1.35
N PHE A 49 1.94 10.65 -0.68
CA PHE A 49 0.79 11.27 -1.34
C PHE A 49 1.19 12.49 -2.16
N GLU A 50 2.11 13.31 -1.65
CA GLU A 50 2.63 14.46 -2.38
C GLU A 50 3.38 14.05 -3.65
N PHE A 51 4.32 13.10 -3.53
CA PHE A 51 5.02 12.55 -4.70
C PHE A 51 4.06 11.91 -5.69
N GLY A 52 3.03 11.22 -5.21
CA GLY A 52 1.98 10.67 -6.06
C GLY A 52 1.26 11.73 -6.89
N LYS A 53 0.89 12.87 -6.28
CA LYS A 53 0.27 13.99 -7.01
C LYS A 53 1.23 14.54 -8.08
N ARG A 54 2.49 14.78 -7.72
CA ARG A 54 3.51 15.27 -8.66
C ARG A 54 3.74 14.29 -9.82
N LEU A 55 3.75 12.98 -9.54
CA LEU A 55 3.91 11.94 -10.55
C LEU A 55 2.80 11.97 -11.60
N ARG A 56 1.54 12.13 -11.17
CA ARG A 56 0.42 12.33 -12.10
C ARG A 56 0.56 13.61 -12.91
N THR A 57 1.05 14.71 -12.33
CA THR A 57 1.34 15.95 -13.08
C THR A 57 2.38 15.71 -14.17
N VAL A 58 3.46 14.97 -13.87
CA VAL A 58 4.49 14.61 -14.87
C VAL A 58 3.88 13.83 -16.03
N TYR A 59 3.11 12.78 -15.76
CA TYR A 59 2.52 11.96 -16.81
C TYR A 59 1.37 12.62 -17.56
N ALA A 60 0.62 13.53 -16.92
CA ALA A 60 -0.40 14.31 -17.59
C ALA A 60 0.22 15.32 -18.57
N GLY A 61 1.35 15.92 -18.20
CA GLY A 61 2.08 16.86 -19.06
C GLY A 61 2.87 16.19 -20.18
N ALA A 62 3.36 14.97 -19.97
CA ALA A 62 4.17 14.23 -20.95
C ALA A 62 3.86 12.71 -20.92
N PRO A 63 2.68 12.27 -21.40
CA PRO A 63 2.26 10.87 -21.32
C PRO A 63 3.11 9.89 -22.15
N GLU A 64 3.81 10.39 -23.17
CA GLU A 64 4.74 9.61 -24.01
C GLU A 64 6.19 9.67 -23.54
N ARG A 65 6.48 10.37 -22.42
CA ARG A 65 7.84 10.44 -21.89
C ARG A 65 8.36 9.03 -21.64
N PHE A 66 9.59 8.80 -22.07
CA PHE A 66 10.31 7.57 -21.76
C PHE A 66 10.79 7.61 -20.31
N ASP A 67 9.93 7.15 -19.41
CA ASP A 67 10.20 6.93 -17.99
C ASP A 67 10.10 5.44 -17.65
N ALA A 68 10.73 5.03 -16.55
CA ALA A 68 10.57 3.71 -15.95
C ALA A 68 10.17 3.89 -14.47
N PRO A 69 8.89 3.75 -14.08
CA PRO A 69 7.78 3.20 -14.86
C PRO A 69 7.29 4.15 -15.96
N SER A 70 6.71 3.57 -17.03
CA SER A 70 6.00 4.34 -18.05
C SER A 70 4.74 4.96 -17.46
N ALA A 71 4.15 5.95 -18.14
CA ALA A 71 2.93 6.59 -17.65
C ALA A 71 1.81 5.60 -17.34
N SER A 72 1.60 4.59 -18.21
CA SER A 72 0.58 3.54 -18.01
C SER A 72 0.75 2.82 -16.67
N LEU A 73 1.99 2.47 -16.31
CA LEU A 73 2.33 1.78 -15.07
C LEU A 73 2.35 2.72 -13.86
N GLY A 74 2.90 3.93 -14.05
CA GLY A 74 3.15 4.89 -12.99
C GLY A 74 1.92 5.67 -12.52
N TRP A 75 0.87 5.79 -13.36
CA TRP A 75 -0.31 6.63 -13.09
C TRP A 75 -0.99 6.35 -11.74
N ASN A 76 -0.96 5.09 -11.29
CA ASN A 76 -1.67 4.63 -10.10
C ASN A 76 -0.80 4.38 -8.86
N PHE A 77 0.48 4.76 -8.89
CA PHE A 77 1.29 4.81 -7.67
C PHE A 77 0.63 5.63 -6.52
N PRO A 78 -0.15 6.71 -6.78
CA PRO A 78 -0.90 7.37 -5.70
C PRO A 78 -1.94 6.45 -5.06
N LEU A 79 -2.71 5.71 -5.86
CA LEU A 79 -3.71 4.76 -5.36
C LEU A 79 -3.07 3.67 -4.51
N THR A 80 -1.92 3.15 -4.94
CA THR A 80 -1.22 2.11 -4.16
C THR A 80 -0.72 2.64 -2.82
N SER A 81 -0.26 3.89 -2.75
CA SER A 81 0.08 4.53 -1.48
C SER A 81 -1.15 4.71 -0.57
N PHE A 82 -2.31 5.05 -1.12
CA PHE A 82 -3.56 5.11 -0.33
C PHE A 82 -3.91 3.76 0.27
N LEU A 83 -3.77 2.68 -0.50
CA LEU A 83 -3.99 1.32 0.00
C LEU A 83 -3.02 0.94 1.12
N GLN A 84 -1.73 1.23 0.94
CA GLN A 84 -0.68 0.92 1.92
C GLN A 84 -0.95 1.56 3.28
N PHE A 85 -1.53 2.76 3.28
CA PHE A 85 -1.83 3.53 4.49
C PHE A 85 -3.29 3.43 4.95
N GLY A 86 -4.12 2.63 4.28
CA GLY A 86 -5.54 2.50 4.61
C GLY A 86 -6.35 3.79 4.42
N ASN A 87 -5.93 4.66 3.50
CA ASN A 87 -6.66 5.87 3.13
C ASN A 87 -7.79 5.53 2.16
N TRP A 88 -8.80 4.83 2.68
CA TRP A 88 -9.89 4.25 1.88
C TRP A 88 -10.72 5.31 1.17
N GLU A 89 -10.98 6.44 1.83
CA GLU A 89 -11.71 7.57 1.26
C GLU A 89 -11.03 8.09 -0.02
N ALA A 90 -9.72 8.35 0.03
CA ALA A 90 -8.97 8.80 -1.13
C ALA A 90 -8.98 7.76 -2.26
N ALA A 91 -8.84 6.47 -1.95
CA ALA A 91 -8.90 5.40 -2.94
C ALA A 91 -10.30 5.23 -3.58
N ILE A 92 -11.37 5.42 -2.81
CA ILE A 92 -12.77 5.29 -3.30
C ILE A 92 -13.17 6.46 -4.19
N HIS A 93 -12.73 7.66 -3.81
CA HIS A 93 -13.09 8.92 -4.45
C HIS A 93 -12.09 9.40 -5.51
N ASP A 94 -11.02 8.64 -5.76
CA ASP A 94 -10.08 8.91 -6.86
C ASP A 94 -10.82 8.82 -8.21
N ALA A 95 -11.22 9.99 -8.71
CA ALA A 95 -11.87 10.15 -10.01
C ALA A 95 -10.88 10.61 -11.08
N GLU A 96 -9.59 10.70 -10.74
CA GLU A 96 -8.53 11.14 -11.65
C GLU A 96 -8.43 10.20 -12.85
N THR A 97 -8.91 10.67 -13.99
CA THR A 97 -8.78 9.99 -15.27
C THR A 97 -7.50 10.47 -15.94
N PRO A 98 -6.68 9.55 -16.47
CA PRO A 98 -5.59 9.96 -17.35
C PRO A 98 -6.15 10.83 -18.47
N SER A 99 -5.59 12.03 -18.64
CA SER A 99 -6.17 13.09 -19.48
C SER A 99 -6.35 12.67 -20.94
N LEU A 100 -7.44 13.16 -21.54
CA LEU A 100 -7.69 13.07 -22.98
C LEU A 100 -6.60 13.84 -23.73
N GLY A 101 -5.77 13.13 -24.50
CA GLY A 101 -4.57 13.64 -25.15
C GLY A 101 -3.48 12.57 -25.32
N ALA A 102 -3.62 11.45 -24.61
CA ALA A 102 -2.73 10.31 -24.77
C ALA A 102 -2.80 9.72 -26.21
N PRO A 103 -1.69 9.20 -26.73
CA PRO A 103 -1.66 8.55 -28.04
C PRO A 103 -2.65 7.38 -28.15
N PRO A 104 -3.06 6.97 -29.36
CA PRO A 104 -4.11 5.98 -29.56
C PRO A 104 -3.92 4.65 -28.81
N TYR A 105 -2.68 4.21 -28.56
CA TYR A 105 -2.38 2.99 -27.81
C TYR A 105 -2.57 3.12 -26.28
N LEU A 106 -2.63 4.35 -25.77
CA LEU A 106 -3.02 4.70 -24.40
C LEU A 106 -4.48 5.18 -24.32
N ARG A 107 -5.24 5.14 -25.43
CA ARG A 107 -6.68 5.46 -25.40
C ARG A 107 -7.35 4.54 -24.38
N ASP A 108 -8.12 5.13 -23.48
CA ASP A 108 -8.79 4.47 -22.35
C ASP A 108 -7.89 3.90 -21.25
N TRP A 109 -6.55 4.02 -21.31
CA TRP A 109 -5.61 3.64 -20.24
C TRP A 109 -5.98 2.33 -19.51
N PRO A 110 -5.98 1.18 -20.20
CA PRO A 110 -6.59 -0.05 -19.70
C PRO A 110 -5.94 -0.54 -18.39
N TYR A 111 -4.59 -0.49 -18.29
CA TYR A 111 -3.92 -0.86 -17.04
C TYR A 111 -4.22 0.12 -15.91
N ALA A 112 -4.34 1.41 -16.22
CA ALA A 112 -4.71 2.39 -15.21
C ALA A 112 -6.12 2.11 -14.64
N ASN A 113 -7.05 1.66 -15.50
CA ASN A 113 -8.40 1.27 -15.08
C ASN A 113 -8.43 -0.07 -14.31
N VAL A 114 -7.54 -1.02 -14.63
CA VAL A 114 -7.34 -2.24 -13.82
C VAL A 114 -6.98 -1.84 -12.38
N LEU A 115 -5.95 -1.01 -12.21
CA LEU A 115 -5.50 -0.60 -10.89
C LEU A 115 -6.47 0.34 -10.17
N ARG A 116 -7.24 1.17 -10.87
CA ARG A 116 -8.32 1.96 -10.25
C ARG A 116 -9.40 1.04 -9.66
N SER A 117 -9.86 0.06 -10.43
CA SER A 117 -10.88 -0.90 -9.97
C SER A 117 -10.33 -1.75 -8.82
N TYR A 118 -9.07 -2.18 -8.91
CA TYR A 118 -8.35 -2.88 -7.83
C TYR A 118 -8.36 -2.06 -6.53
N ALA A 119 -7.87 -0.82 -6.56
CA ALA A 119 -7.74 0.00 -5.37
C ALA A 119 -9.11 0.36 -4.78
N ARG A 120 -10.06 0.75 -5.62
CA ARG A 120 -11.43 1.06 -5.20
C ARG A 120 -12.13 -0.15 -4.60
N GLY A 121 -11.96 -1.33 -5.21
CA GLY A 121 -12.51 -2.59 -4.72
C GLY A 121 -11.98 -2.95 -3.34
N LEU A 122 -10.66 -2.92 -3.16
CA LEU A 122 -10.03 -3.17 -1.86
C LEU A 122 -10.49 -2.18 -0.79
N ALA A 123 -10.55 -0.89 -1.12
CA ALA A 123 -10.98 0.14 -0.18
C ALA A 123 -12.46 -0.01 0.23
N LEU A 124 -13.35 -0.34 -0.71
CA LEU A 124 -14.76 -0.61 -0.43
C LEU A 124 -14.96 -1.85 0.45
N LEU A 125 -14.21 -2.93 0.18
CA LEU A 125 -14.25 -4.16 0.97
C LEU A 125 -13.74 -3.91 2.40
N ALA A 126 -12.60 -3.22 2.53
CA ALA A 126 -12.03 -2.86 3.83
C ALA A 126 -12.90 -1.88 4.64
N SER A 127 -13.76 -1.10 3.98
CA SER A 127 -14.71 -0.17 4.61
C SER A 127 -16.08 -0.80 4.93
N SER A 128 -16.17 -2.13 4.96
CA SER A 128 -17.41 -2.89 5.23
C SER A 128 -18.54 -2.67 4.21
N CYS A 129 -18.21 -2.23 2.99
CA CYS A 129 -19.16 -2.05 1.89
C CYS A 129 -19.02 -3.20 0.88
N GLY A 130 -19.15 -4.43 1.39
CA GLY A 130 -18.80 -5.68 0.71
C GLY A 130 -19.37 -5.84 -0.71
N HIS A 131 -20.67 -5.58 -0.90
CA HIS A 131 -21.31 -5.73 -2.22
C HIS A 131 -20.72 -4.79 -3.28
N ARG A 132 -20.51 -3.51 -2.94
CA ARG A 132 -19.94 -2.51 -3.86
C ARG A 132 -18.50 -2.85 -4.22
N GLY A 133 -17.75 -3.34 -3.24
CA GLY A 133 -16.38 -3.78 -3.45
C GLY A 133 -16.29 -4.98 -4.38
N SER A 134 -17.19 -5.96 -4.23
CA SER A 134 -17.26 -7.14 -5.10
C SER A 134 -17.60 -6.80 -6.55
N GLU A 135 -18.37 -5.74 -6.84
CA GLU A 135 -18.64 -5.31 -8.22
C GLU A 135 -17.38 -4.84 -8.97
N GLU A 136 -16.38 -4.34 -8.27
CA GLU A 136 -15.15 -3.83 -8.87
C GLU A 136 -14.33 -4.95 -9.55
N ILE A 137 -14.47 -6.22 -9.14
CA ILE A 137 -13.80 -7.35 -9.82
C ILE A 137 -14.26 -7.47 -11.28
N GLY A 138 -15.53 -7.16 -11.56
CA GLY A 138 -16.09 -7.18 -12.91
C GLY A 138 -15.49 -6.08 -13.79
N LYS A 139 -15.31 -4.88 -13.21
CA LYS A 139 -14.68 -3.73 -13.89
C LYS A 139 -13.20 -3.95 -14.12
N LEU A 140 -12.49 -4.51 -13.14
CA LEU A 140 -11.10 -4.92 -13.26
C LEU A 140 -10.93 -5.90 -14.43
N ARG A 141 -11.72 -6.98 -14.47
CA ARG A 141 -11.69 -7.97 -15.56
C ARG A 141 -12.01 -7.37 -16.92
N ALA A 142 -12.97 -6.43 -16.98
CA ALA A 142 -13.32 -5.73 -18.21
C ALA A 142 -12.18 -4.85 -18.73
N ALA A 143 -11.48 -4.15 -17.84
CA ALA A 143 -10.29 -3.37 -18.19
C ALA A 143 -9.12 -4.28 -18.61
N ALA A 144 -8.92 -5.40 -17.92
CA ALA A 144 -7.85 -6.36 -18.22
C ALA A 144 -7.98 -6.96 -19.63
N ARG A 145 -9.21 -7.21 -20.11
CA ARG A 145 -9.45 -7.69 -21.50
C ARG A 145 -9.04 -6.70 -22.59
N LYS A 146 -8.84 -5.42 -22.25
CA LYS A 146 -8.41 -4.36 -23.18
C LYS A 146 -6.90 -4.14 -23.17
N LEU A 147 -6.16 -4.85 -22.32
CA LEU A 147 -4.71 -4.71 -22.27
C LEU A 147 -4.08 -5.19 -23.59
N PRO A 148 -2.99 -4.56 -24.05
CA PRO A 148 -2.18 -5.15 -25.09
C PRO A 148 -1.60 -6.48 -24.61
N SER A 149 -1.21 -7.34 -25.55
CA SER A 149 -0.52 -8.62 -25.28
C SER A 149 0.94 -8.41 -24.83
N GLU A 150 1.15 -7.50 -23.89
CA GLU A 150 2.41 -7.25 -23.21
C GLU A 150 2.45 -8.09 -21.94
N GLU A 151 3.41 -9.01 -21.84
CA GLU A 151 3.55 -9.96 -20.72
C GLU A 151 3.48 -9.27 -19.36
N ARG A 152 4.19 -8.16 -19.19
CA ARG A 152 4.27 -7.42 -17.94
C ARG A 152 2.90 -6.91 -17.47
N LEU A 153 2.10 -6.33 -18.37
CA LEU A 153 0.78 -5.81 -18.02
C LEU A 153 -0.20 -6.95 -17.68
N VAL A 154 -0.08 -8.08 -18.38
CA VAL A 154 -0.89 -9.28 -18.11
C VAL A 154 -0.58 -9.84 -16.72
N GLN A 155 0.71 -10.00 -16.40
CA GLN A 155 1.18 -10.48 -15.09
C GLN A 155 0.70 -9.59 -13.95
N LEU A 156 0.92 -8.27 -14.06
CA LEU A 156 0.48 -7.30 -13.06
C LEU A 156 -1.04 -7.32 -12.85
N SER A 157 -1.81 -7.42 -13.95
CA SER A 157 -3.27 -7.47 -13.86
C SER A 157 -3.78 -8.77 -13.26
N LYS A 158 -3.06 -9.87 -13.47
CA LYS A 158 -3.36 -11.16 -12.86
C LYS A 158 -3.20 -11.11 -11.35
N VAL A 159 -2.12 -10.51 -10.83
CA VAL A 159 -1.94 -10.29 -9.39
C VAL A 159 -3.03 -9.37 -8.85
N ALA A 160 -3.37 -8.28 -9.55
CA ALA A 160 -4.46 -7.39 -9.16
C ALA A 160 -5.80 -8.14 -9.01
N GLU A 161 -6.15 -8.99 -9.98
CA GLU A 161 -7.38 -9.78 -9.95
C GLU A 161 -7.37 -10.80 -8.80
N LEU A 162 -6.27 -11.52 -8.60
CA LEU A 162 -6.16 -12.53 -7.54
C LEU A 162 -6.27 -11.89 -6.15
N VAL A 163 -5.58 -10.77 -5.92
CA VAL A 163 -5.59 -10.07 -4.62
C VAL A 163 -6.97 -9.44 -4.35
N LEU A 164 -7.61 -8.81 -5.35
CA LEU A 164 -8.98 -8.30 -5.16
C LEU A 164 -9.97 -9.45 -4.96
N GLY A 165 -9.81 -10.55 -5.69
CA GLY A 165 -10.64 -11.76 -5.51
C GLY A 165 -10.47 -12.37 -4.11
N ALA A 166 -9.26 -12.37 -3.55
CA ALA A 166 -9.02 -12.79 -2.18
C ALA A 166 -9.70 -11.87 -1.17
N ALA A 167 -9.70 -10.56 -1.41
CA ALA A 167 -10.41 -9.60 -0.57
C ALA A 167 -11.94 -9.78 -0.64
N VAL A 168 -12.48 -10.12 -1.81
CA VAL A 168 -13.90 -10.47 -1.96
C VAL A 168 -14.24 -11.70 -1.13
N ASP A 169 -13.46 -12.77 -1.25
CA ASP A 169 -13.65 -13.97 -0.46
C ASP A 169 -13.57 -13.69 1.04
N LEU A 170 -12.58 -12.91 1.46
CA LEU A 170 -12.37 -12.59 2.87
C LEU A 170 -13.47 -11.72 3.45
N HIS A 171 -13.83 -10.62 2.79
CA HIS A 171 -14.66 -9.56 3.38
C HIS A 171 -16.13 -9.64 3.00
N ALA A 172 -16.46 -10.20 1.83
CA ALA A 172 -17.84 -10.27 1.35
C ALA A 172 -18.50 -11.62 1.59
N THR A 173 -17.73 -12.72 1.69
CA THR A 173 -18.27 -14.07 1.85
C THR A 173 -17.71 -14.84 3.05
N ASP A 174 -16.77 -14.27 3.81
CA ASP A 174 -16.04 -14.92 4.91
C ASP A 174 -15.37 -16.26 4.51
N ASN A 175 -15.08 -16.42 3.21
CA ASN A 175 -14.40 -17.58 2.65
C ASN A 175 -12.87 -17.44 2.81
N VAL A 176 -12.39 -17.62 4.05
CA VAL A 176 -10.96 -17.53 4.37
C VAL A 176 -10.11 -18.48 3.51
N GLN A 177 -10.58 -19.72 3.29
CA GLN A 177 -9.85 -20.71 2.52
C GLN A 177 -9.68 -20.27 1.05
N GLY A 178 -10.75 -19.77 0.42
CA GLY A 178 -10.69 -19.24 -0.94
C GLY A 178 -9.78 -18.01 -1.08
N ALA A 179 -9.73 -17.17 -0.04
CA ALA A 179 -8.82 -16.04 0.02
C ALA A 179 -7.35 -16.50 0.08
N LEU A 180 -7.03 -17.48 0.93
CA LEU A 180 -5.69 -18.05 1.04
C LEU A 180 -5.22 -18.68 -0.29
N GLU A 181 -6.07 -19.48 -0.95
CA GLU A 181 -5.75 -20.10 -2.24
C GLU A 181 -5.42 -19.07 -3.33
N LYS A 182 -6.19 -17.98 -3.40
CA LYS A 182 -5.94 -16.87 -4.34
C LYS A 182 -4.66 -16.12 -4.01
N LEU A 183 -4.36 -15.91 -2.73
CA LEU A 183 -3.14 -15.24 -2.29
C LEU A 183 -1.90 -16.09 -2.56
N GLU A 184 -1.95 -17.41 -2.35
CA GLU A 184 -0.86 -18.33 -2.73
C GLU A 184 -0.60 -18.27 -4.24
N ALA A 185 -1.65 -18.30 -5.06
CA ALA A 185 -1.53 -18.14 -6.51
C ALA A 185 -0.93 -16.78 -6.90
N ALA A 186 -1.29 -15.71 -6.18
CA ALA A 186 -0.75 -14.37 -6.43
C ALA A 186 0.72 -14.24 -6.00
N VAL A 187 1.12 -14.90 -4.90
CA VAL A 187 2.53 -15.00 -4.48
C VAL A 187 3.34 -15.76 -5.52
N PHE A 188 2.83 -16.89 -6.01
CA PHE A 188 3.49 -17.67 -7.06
C PHE A 188 3.68 -16.84 -8.34
N GLU A 189 2.64 -16.15 -8.79
CA GLU A 189 2.70 -15.24 -9.94
C GLU A 189 3.72 -14.11 -9.71
N GLN A 190 3.64 -13.39 -8.59
CA GLN A 190 4.54 -12.27 -8.28
C GLN A 190 6.01 -12.72 -8.23
N ARG A 191 6.30 -13.88 -7.63
CA ARG A 191 7.67 -14.41 -7.50
C ARG A 191 8.25 -14.89 -8.83
N SER A 192 7.45 -15.04 -9.88
CA SER A 192 7.95 -15.36 -11.22
C SER A 192 8.59 -14.15 -11.93
N TRP A 193 8.39 -12.94 -11.41
CA TRP A 193 8.83 -11.72 -12.07
C TRP A 193 10.32 -11.45 -11.88
N LYS A 194 10.92 -10.76 -12.85
CA LYS A 194 12.29 -10.25 -12.72
C LYS A 194 12.35 -9.11 -11.72
N TYR A 195 13.44 -9.05 -10.96
CA TYR A 195 13.77 -7.91 -10.13
C TYR A 195 13.93 -6.63 -10.95
N GLU A 196 13.44 -5.53 -10.41
CA GLU A 196 13.58 -4.18 -10.97
C GLU A 196 13.37 -3.12 -9.90
N GLU A 197 13.86 -1.91 -10.17
CA GLU A 197 13.71 -0.74 -9.31
C GLU A 197 13.07 0.41 -10.10
N PRO A 198 11.99 1.05 -9.60
CA PRO A 198 11.22 0.67 -8.41
C PRO A 198 10.48 -0.68 -8.59
N PRO A 199 10.08 -1.36 -7.50
CA PRO A 199 9.35 -2.61 -7.58
C PRO A 199 8.09 -2.54 -8.46
N ARG A 200 7.84 -3.60 -9.23
CA ARG A 200 6.64 -3.80 -10.08
C ARG A 200 5.32 -3.58 -9.37
N TRP A 201 5.29 -3.93 -8.10
CA TRP A 201 4.07 -4.02 -7.31
C TRP A 201 4.31 -3.44 -5.94
N HIS A 202 3.29 -2.73 -5.45
CA HIS A 202 3.44 -1.78 -4.35
C HIS A 202 3.71 -2.42 -2.99
N GLN A 203 3.24 -3.65 -2.79
CA GLN A 203 3.33 -4.37 -1.52
C GLN A 203 3.60 -5.85 -1.77
N PRO A 204 4.57 -6.50 -1.12
CA PRO A 204 4.78 -7.94 -1.26
C PRO A 204 3.49 -8.71 -0.93
N VAL A 205 2.98 -9.49 -1.88
CA VAL A 205 1.71 -10.22 -1.70
C VAL A 205 1.83 -11.27 -0.59
N VAL A 206 3.04 -11.76 -0.36
CA VAL A 206 3.38 -12.66 0.74
C VAL A 206 3.09 -12.04 2.12
N ASP A 207 3.21 -10.72 2.27
CA ASP A 207 2.88 -10.03 3.53
C ASP A 207 1.36 -10.02 3.76
N CYS A 208 0.58 -9.87 2.68
CA CYS A 208 -0.87 -9.97 2.76
C CYS A 208 -1.35 -11.38 3.05
N LEU A 209 -0.71 -12.40 2.46
CA LEU A 209 -0.95 -13.80 2.82
C LEU A 209 -0.62 -14.06 4.29
N GLY A 210 0.53 -13.59 4.78
CA GLY A 210 0.92 -13.67 6.19
C GLY A 210 -0.10 -12.99 7.11
N GLN A 211 -0.63 -11.82 6.72
CA GLN A 211 -1.67 -11.12 7.47
C GLN A 211 -2.97 -11.93 7.58
N VAL A 212 -3.45 -12.54 6.50
CA VAL A 212 -4.67 -13.36 6.52
C VAL A 212 -4.47 -14.61 7.38
N LEU A 213 -3.30 -15.25 7.30
CA LEU A 213 -2.95 -16.39 8.15
C LEU A 213 -2.91 -16.01 9.64
N LEU A 214 -2.30 -14.86 9.95
CA LEU A 214 -2.22 -14.31 11.30
C LEU A 214 -3.61 -14.07 11.89
N ASP A 215 -4.48 -13.37 11.14
CA ASP A 215 -5.84 -13.03 11.57
C ASP A 215 -6.74 -14.27 11.68
N SER A 216 -6.42 -15.35 10.96
CA SER A 216 -7.16 -16.61 10.99
C SER A 216 -6.64 -17.60 12.04
N GLY A 217 -5.65 -17.21 12.85
CA GLY A 217 -5.10 -18.04 13.92
C GLY A 217 -4.02 -19.04 13.48
N ASN A 218 -3.64 -19.08 12.20
CA ASN A 218 -2.54 -19.90 11.71
C ASN A 218 -1.20 -19.18 11.90
N TYR A 219 -0.78 -19.03 13.15
CA TYR A 219 0.40 -18.25 13.52
C TYR A 219 1.71 -18.82 12.99
N THR A 220 1.84 -20.16 12.93
CA THR A 220 3.02 -20.82 12.35
C THR A 220 3.12 -20.53 10.86
N GLY A 221 2.02 -20.67 10.11
CA GLY A 221 2.00 -20.32 8.70
C GLY A 221 2.28 -18.83 8.47
N ALA A 222 1.74 -17.95 9.31
CA ALA A 222 2.03 -16.52 9.25
C ALA A 222 3.52 -16.22 9.47
N GLU A 223 4.14 -16.83 10.48
CA GLU A 223 5.59 -16.73 10.74
C GLU A 223 6.38 -17.13 9.49
N ASP A 224 6.07 -18.27 8.87
CA ASP A 224 6.77 -18.75 7.67
C ASP A 224 6.68 -17.74 6.51
N ARG A 225 5.50 -17.14 6.29
CA ARG A 225 5.31 -16.14 5.23
C ARG A 225 6.06 -14.85 5.51
N PHE A 226 6.04 -14.33 6.73
CA PHE A 226 6.79 -13.12 7.07
C PHE A 226 8.30 -13.34 7.01
N ARG A 227 8.79 -14.52 7.44
CA ARG A 227 10.21 -14.89 7.27
C ARG A 227 10.59 -14.96 5.80
N ALA A 228 9.74 -15.53 4.95
CA ALA A 228 9.98 -15.58 3.50
C ALA A 228 10.02 -14.17 2.88
N SER A 229 9.18 -13.24 3.35
CA SER A 229 9.24 -11.83 2.93
C SER A 229 10.55 -11.16 3.33
N LEU A 230 11.01 -11.38 4.57
CA LEU A 230 12.25 -10.80 5.10
C LEU A 230 13.52 -11.40 4.48
N GLN A 231 13.43 -12.53 3.76
CA GLN A 231 14.54 -13.00 2.92
C GLN A 231 14.72 -12.12 1.68
N ASP A 232 13.61 -11.68 1.09
CA ASP A 232 13.60 -10.83 -0.11
C ASP A 232 13.82 -9.35 0.26
N PHE A 233 13.23 -8.91 1.36
CA PHE A 233 13.26 -7.52 1.85
C PHE A 233 13.58 -7.48 3.34
N PRO A 234 14.88 -7.55 3.73
CA PRO A 234 15.30 -7.72 5.11
C PRO A 234 14.68 -6.74 6.10
N ASP A 235 14.58 -5.46 5.75
CA ASP A 235 14.07 -4.42 6.64
C ASP A 235 12.68 -3.92 6.25
N ASN A 236 11.85 -4.76 5.62
CA ASN A 236 10.45 -4.43 5.35
C ASN A 236 9.67 -4.28 6.68
N PRO A 237 9.21 -3.07 7.06
CA PRO A 237 8.58 -2.84 8.35
C PRO A 237 7.26 -3.62 8.51
N PHE A 238 6.52 -3.82 7.42
CA PHE A 238 5.26 -4.55 7.42
C PHE A 238 5.48 -6.03 7.74
N ALA A 239 6.50 -6.64 7.14
CA ALA A 239 6.87 -8.02 7.42
C ALA A 239 7.48 -8.19 8.82
N LEU A 240 8.28 -7.22 9.30
CA LEU A 240 8.82 -7.22 10.66
C LEU A 240 7.70 -7.18 11.70
N LEU A 241 6.71 -6.29 11.55
CA LEU A 241 5.55 -6.23 12.44
C LEU A 241 4.76 -7.54 12.40
N GLY A 242 4.54 -8.09 11.20
CA GLY A 242 3.84 -9.35 11.01
C GLY A 242 4.52 -10.50 11.74
N LEU A 243 5.84 -10.64 11.56
CA LEU A 243 6.65 -11.66 12.23
C LEU A 243 6.59 -11.50 13.74
N ARG A 244 6.74 -10.27 14.25
CA ARG A 244 6.62 -9.97 15.68
C ARG A 244 5.28 -10.43 16.24
N ASN A 245 4.18 -10.10 15.57
CA ASN A 245 2.83 -10.46 16.01
C ASN A 245 2.59 -11.98 15.95
N ALA A 246 3.08 -12.65 14.90
CA ALA A 246 3.00 -14.11 14.78
C ALA A 246 3.80 -14.83 15.87
N LEU A 247 5.01 -14.34 16.21
CA LEU A 247 5.82 -14.89 17.29
C LEU A 247 5.18 -14.64 18.67
N LEU A 248 4.60 -13.46 18.88
CA LEU A 248 3.92 -13.12 20.13
C LEU A 248 2.71 -14.03 20.35
N ALA A 249 1.90 -14.26 19.31
CA ALA A 249 0.75 -15.16 19.36
C ALA A 249 1.14 -16.63 19.64
N GLN A 250 2.39 -17.00 19.34
CA GLN A 250 2.97 -18.31 19.65
C GLN A 250 3.71 -18.35 21.00
N ASN A 251 3.68 -17.28 21.80
CA ASN A 251 4.43 -17.13 23.05
C ASN A 251 5.96 -17.24 22.88
N LYS A 252 6.49 -16.88 21.71
CA LYS A 252 7.93 -16.92 21.38
C LYS A 252 8.65 -15.58 21.66
N ALA A 253 8.45 -15.01 22.86
CA ALA A 253 9.02 -13.70 23.21
C ALA A 253 10.56 -13.64 23.13
N ALA A 254 11.24 -14.76 23.42
CA ALA A 254 12.70 -14.84 23.30
C ALA A 254 13.18 -14.61 21.85
N ALA A 255 12.45 -15.11 20.85
CA ALA A 255 12.78 -14.93 19.44
C ALA A 255 12.64 -13.46 19.01
N ILE A 256 11.59 -12.78 19.49
CA ILE A 256 11.37 -11.33 19.24
C ILE A 256 12.58 -10.52 19.72
N SER A 257 13.06 -10.81 20.94
CA SER A 257 14.22 -10.14 21.51
C SER A 257 15.52 -10.50 20.79
N SER A 258 15.78 -11.78 20.50
CA SER A 258 17.03 -12.21 19.85
C SER A 258 17.16 -11.70 18.42
N GLU A 259 16.05 -11.63 17.69
CA GLU A 259 15.99 -11.11 16.32
C GLU A 259 15.84 -9.57 16.27
N ARG A 260 15.80 -8.93 17.46
CA ARG A 260 15.74 -7.47 17.62
C ARG A 260 14.55 -6.80 16.90
N LEU A 261 13.43 -7.51 16.78
CA LEU A 261 12.31 -7.08 15.92
C LEU A 261 11.77 -5.70 16.30
N ASP A 262 11.61 -5.42 17.60
CA ASP A 262 11.12 -4.13 18.09
C ASP A 262 12.03 -2.99 17.65
N SER A 263 13.34 -3.09 17.91
CA SER A 263 14.29 -2.04 17.49
C SER A 263 14.34 -1.86 15.97
N ARG A 264 14.21 -2.93 15.19
CA ARG A 264 14.23 -2.84 13.72
C ARG A 264 12.97 -2.16 13.18
N ILE A 265 11.82 -2.43 13.80
CA ILE A 265 10.56 -1.73 13.48
C ILE A 265 10.70 -0.26 13.84
N ASP A 266 11.19 0.06 15.04
CA ASP A 266 11.38 1.45 15.49
C ASP A 266 12.33 2.22 14.56
N ASP A 267 13.44 1.61 14.16
CA ASP A 267 14.40 2.21 13.23
C ASP A 267 13.75 2.51 11.87
N MET A 268 13.03 1.53 11.30
CA MET A 268 12.37 1.68 9.99
C MET A 268 11.18 2.64 10.00
N TRP A 269 10.55 2.82 11.15
CA TRP A 269 9.34 3.64 11.31
C TRP A 269 9.60 4.97 12.05
N SER A 270 10.87 5.30 12.33
CA SER A 270 11.30 6.48 13.09
C SER A 270 10.90 7.83 12.48
N HIS A 271 10.64 7.86 11.18
CA HIS A 271 10.22 9.06 10.43
C HIS A 271 8.75 9.05 10.02
N ALA A 272 7.99 8.07 10.50
CA ALA A 272 6.60 7.89 10.09
C ALA A 272 5.68 8.99 10.64
N ASP A 273 4.68 9.34 9.84
CA ASP A 273 3.62 10.28 10.24
C ASP A 273 2.28 9.60 10.53
N VAL A 274 2.26 8.26 10.50
CA VAL A 274 1.13 7.39 10.81
C VAL A 274 1.60 6.14 11.57
N PRO A 275 0.78 5.53 12.43
CA PRO A 275 1.15 4.31 13.14
C PRO A 275 1.19 3.07 12.21
N LEU A 276 2.16 2.18 12.44
CA LEU A 276 2.21 0.87 11.79
C LEU A 276 1.27 -0.11 12.50
N LYS A 277 0.10 -0.38 11.90
CA LYS A 277 -0.99 -1.13 12.55
C LYS A 277 -1.07 -2.62 12.18
N CYS A 278 -0.63 -2.98 10.98
CA CYS A 278 -0.73 -4.34 10.44
C CYS A 278 0.15 -4.48 9.19
N SER A 279 0.38 -5.71 8.76
CA SER A 279 1.20 -6.00 7.59
C SER A 279 0.49 -5.73 6.27
N CYS A 280 -0.84 -5.88 6.20
CA CYS A 280 -1.62 -5.61 4.98
C CYS A 280 -3.01 -5.03 5.31
N PRO A 281 -3.20 -3.70 5.28
CA PRO A 281 -4.46 -3.06 5.68
C PRO A 281 -5.69 -3.52 4.88
N ALA A 282 -5.54 -3.76 3.57
CA ALA A 282 -6.66 -4.13 2.71
C ALA A 282 -7.18 -5.55 2.93
N LEU A 283 -6.35 -6.43 3.49
CA LEU A 283 -6.67 -7.85 3.74
C LEU A 283 -6.64 -8.21 5.23
N ARG A 284 -6.64 -7.20 6.10
CA ARG A 284 -6.80 -7.41 7.54
C ARG A 284 -8.24 -7.81 7.84
N LYS A 285 -8.46 -8.94 8.51
CA LYS A 285 -9.82 -9.33 8.93
C LYS A 285 -10.30 -8.38 10.03
N ILE A 286 -11.37 -7.62 9.77
CA ILE A 286 -12.01 -6.75 10.75
C ILE A 286 -13.20 -7.51 11.35
N PRO A 287 -13.37 -7.57 12.69
CA PRO A 287 -14.56 -8.15 13.30
C PRO A 287 -15.84 -7.50 12.74
N HIS A 288 -16.82 -8.31 12.32
CA HIS A 288 -18.10 -7.87 11.72
C HIS A 288 -18.99 -7.13 12.74
N HIS A 289 -18.64 -5.89 13.11
CA HIS A 289 -19.42 -5.11 14.08
C HIS A 289 -19.69 -3.67 13.63
N SER A 290 -19.70 -3.38 12.33
CA SER A 290 -20.06 -2.04 11.86
C SER A 290 -20.77 -2.08 10.52
N SER A 291 -21.89 -1.36 10.45
CA SER A 291 -22.58 -0.99 9.21
C SER A 291 -21.61 -0.28 8.25
N CYS A 292 -21.78 -0.46 6.93
CA CYS A 292 -21.10 0.33 5.90
C CYS A 292 -21.28 1.82 6.23
N GLY A 293 -20.22 2.46 6.72
CA GLY A 293 -20.29 3.77 7.33
C GLY A 293 -18.91 4.32 7.61
N PHE A 294 -18.56 5.38 6.89
CA PHE A 294 -17.28 6.09 6.98
C PHE A 294 -17.04 6.78 8.34
N GLU A 295 -18.03 6.78 9.24
CA GLU A 295 -17.96 7.38 10.57
C GLU A 295 -17.07 6.59 11.55
N SER A 296 -16.85 5.28 11.34
CA SER A 296 -15.99 4.48 12.22
C SER A 296 -14.48 4.76 12.07
N LEU A 297 -14.08 5.48 11.01
CA LEU A 297 -12.68 5.82 10.75
C LEU A 297 -12.21 7.08 11.51
N ARG A 298 -13.13 7.88 12.09
CA ARG A 298 -12.77 9.11 12.84
C ARG A 298 -12.42 8.88 14.31
N THR A 299 -12.89 7.79 14.92
CA THR A 299 -12.80 7.59 16.38
C THR A 299 -11.56 6.82 16.83
N ALA A 300 -10.84 6.15 15.92
CA ALA A 300 -9.64 5.38 16.26
C ALA A 300 -8.36 6.22 16.49
N SER A 301 -8.42 7.55 16.30
CA SER A 301 -7.28 8.46 16.52
C SER A 301 -7.28 9.17 17.89
N ALA A 302 -8.27 8.93 18.76
CA ALA A 302 -8.45 9.73 19.97
C ALA A 302 -8.24 8.99 21.31
N VAL A 303 -7.82 7.73 21.33
CA VAL A 303 -7.66 6.96 22.59
C VAL A 303 -6.22 6.49 22.78
N HIS A 304 -5.29 7.45 22.95
CA HIS A 304 -4.09 7.26 23.76
C HIS A 304 -3.43 8.59 24.12
N LEU A 305 -4.06 9.34 25.03
CA LEU A 305 -3.38 10.24 25.96
C LEU A 305 -4.11 10.11 27.31
N ARG A 306 -3.65 9.18 28.16
CA ARG A 306 -3.94 9.21 29.59
C ARG A 306 -2.68 9.63 30.32
N GLY A 307 -2.85 10.47 31.35
CA GLY A 307 -1.94 10.50 32.49
C GLY A 307 -1.42 11.90 32.80
N GLY A 308 -2.10 12.58 33.72
CA GLY A 308 -1.67 13.86 34.27
C GLY A 308 -2.68 14.38 35.28
N ASP A 309 -2.95 13.60 36.32
CA ASP A 309 -3.58 14.10 37.54
C ASP A 309 -2.66 15.16 38.15
N ILE A 310 -3.16 16.38 38.30
CA ILE A 310 -2.59 17.39 39.19
C ILE A 310 -3.70 17.76 40.17
N ASP A 311 -3.59 17.19 41.37
CA ASP A 311 -4.25 17.69 42.57
C ASP A 311 -3.91 19.17 42.75
N SER A 312 -4.93 20.00 42.91
CA SER A 312 -4.80 21.39 43.36
C SER A 312 -5.42 21.52 44.74
N ASP A 313 -4.67 21.07 45.74
CA ASP A 313 -4.84 21.48 47.13
C ASP A 313 -3.84 22.60 47.42
N GLY A 314 -4.35 23.80 47.66
CA GLY A 314 -3.54 25.00 47.82
C GLY A 314 -4.37 26.17 48.33
N ALA A 315 -4.93 26.01 49.53
CA ALA A 315 -5.46 27.12 50.31
C ALA A 315 -4.35 28.14 50.59
N VAL A 316 -4.57 29.40 50.19
CA VAL A 316 -3.83 30.55 50.72
C VAL A 316 -4.83 31.62 51.14
N ASP A 317 -4.90 31.76 52.46
CA ASP A 317 -5.47 32.87 53.22
C ASP A 317 -4.60 34.14 53.08
N ARG A 318 -5.24 35.29 53.34
CA ARG A 318 -4.71 36.65 53.59
C ARG A 318 -4.57 37.60 52.40
N SER A 319 -5.60 38.43 52.18
CA SER A 319 -5.73 39.79 52.76
C SER A 319 -7.02 40.46 52.31
#